data_AF-A0A9P9XK55-F1
#
_entry.id   AF-A0A9P9XK55-F1
#
_cell.length_a   1.000
_cell.length_b   1.000
_cell.length_c   1.000
_cell.angle_alpha   90.00
_cell.angle_beta   90.00
_cell.angle_gamma   90.00
#
_symmetry.space_group_name_H-M   'P 1'
#
loop_
_entity.id
_entity.type
_entity.pdbx_description
1 polymer ?
#
loop_
_entity_poly.entity_id
_entity_poly.type
_entity_poly.pdbx_seq_one_letter_code
_entity_poly.pdbx_strand_id
1 'polypeptide(L)'
;MMFLHSLIVGVFAIAASAAPAPTPQGEPAQDRCAGVACPENSYCKVFDFKLEHPVGCQSNGTVPADAETCGSVICPTGTTCCNSPCGVCAKPGETCLQWVC
;
A
#
# COMPACT_ATOMS: atom_id res chain seq x y z
N MET A 1 -58.88 -3.18 -44.90
CA MET A 1 -58.14 -4.45 -44.77
C MET A 1 -56.74 -4.14 -44.26
N MET A 2 -56.26 -4.93 -43.31
CA MET A 2 -54.96 -4.90 -42.61
C MET A 2 -54.82 -3.95 -41.41
N PHE A 3 -55.05 -4.53 -40.24
CA PHE A 3 -54.58 -4.14 -38.91
C PHE A 3 -53.13 -4.61 -38.70
N LEU A 4 -52.27 -3.79 -38.08
CA LEU A 4 -51.11 -4.24 -37.29
C LEU A 4 -50.62 -3.06 -36.43
N HIS A 5 -51.21 -2.79 -35.26
CA HIS A 5 -50.75 -3.25 -33.95
C HIS A 5 -49.22 -3.43 -33.83
N SER A 6 -48.54 -2.44 -33.26
CA SER A 6 -47.44 -2.66 -32.32
C SER A 6 -47.13 -1.38 -31.54
N LEU A 7 -47.66 -1.34 -30.32
CA LEU A 7 -47.27 -0.43 -29.25
C LEU A 7 -45.82 -0.74 -28.85
N ILE A 8 -44.92 0.24 -28.95
CA ILE A 8 -43.64 0.18 -28.24
C ILE A 8 -43.58 1.40 -27.33
N VAL A 9 -43.95 1.15 -26.08
CA VAL A 9 -43.72 2.05 -24.94
C VAL A 9 -42.23 1.96 -24.61
N GLY A 10 -41.45 2.91 -25.11
CA GLY A 10 -40.04 3.08 -24.75
C GLY A 10 -39.93 4.01 -23.55
N VAL A 11 -39.86 3.43 -22.35
CA VAL A 11 -39.54 4.13 -21.10
C VAL A 11 -38.13 4.72 -21.22
N PHE A 12 -38.02 6.04 -21.33
CA PHE A 12 -36.74 6.72 -21.17
C PHE A 12 -36.40 6.75 -19.67
N ALA A 13 -35.57 5.79 -19.25
CA ALA A 13 -35.02 5.75 -17.91
C ALA A 13 -34.11 6.96 -17.67
N ILE A 14 -34.39 7.65 -16.57
CA ILE A 14 -33.65 8.80 -16.07
C ILE A 14 -32.20 8.35 -15.81
N ALA A 15 -31.24 8.93 -16.53
CA ALA A 15 -29.83 8.74 -16.25
C ALA A 15 -29.50 9.40 -14.91
N ALA A 16 -29.49 8.61 -13.84
CA ALA A 16 -28.88 9.00 -12.58
C ALA A 16 -27.37 9.06 -12.83
N SER A 17 -26.81 10.27 -12.83
CA SER A 17 -25.37 10.51 -12.81
C SER A 17 -24.82 10.01 -11.48
N ALA A 18 -24.53 8.70 -11.40
CA ALA A 18 -23.62 8.19 -10.39
C ALA A 18 -22.23 8.70 -10.79
N ALA A 19 -21.81 9.83 -10.21
CA ALA A 19 -20.40 10.13 -10.15
C ALA A 19 -19.71 8.89 -9.57
N PRO A 20 -18.64 8.36 -10.21
CA PRO A 20 -17.92 7.24 -9.62
C PRO A 20 -17.49 7.68 -8.22
N ALA A 21 -17.81 6.86 -7.21
CA ALA A 21 -17.20 7.01 -5.90
C ALA A 21 -15.68 7.09 -6.12
N PRO A 22 -14.94 7.95 -5.40
CA PRO A 22 -13.49 7.91 -5.45
C PRO A 22 -13.09 6.47 -5.14
N THR A 23 -12.60 5.76 -6.15
CA THR A 23 -11.93 4.49 -5.96
C THR A 23 -10.88 4.74 -4.88
N PRO A 24 -10.79 3.92 -3.82
CA PRO A 24 -9.56 3.86 -3.07
C PRO A 24 -8.51 3.44 -4.09
N GLN A 25 -7.77 4.40 -4.63
CA GLN A 25 -6.54 4.15 -5.35
C GLN A 25 -5.54 3.67 -4.29
N GLY A 26 -5.76 2.45 -3.81
CA GLY A 26 -4.69 1.65 -3.25
C GLY A 26 -3.82 1.30 -4.44
N GLU A 27 -2.78 2.09 -4.65
CA GLU A 27 -1.65 1.73 -5.49
C GLU A 27 -1.24 0.26 -5.23
N PRO A 28 -0.64 -0.45 -6.20
CA PRO A 28 -0.10 -1.80 -6.01
C PRO A 28 0.92 -1.90 -4.86
N ALA A 29 1.39 -0.78 -4.31
CA ALA A 29 2.18 -0.71 -3.08
C ALA A 29 1.42 -1.16 -1.82
N GLN A 30 0.09 -1.01 -1.77
CA GLN A 30 -0.71 -1.33 -0.58
C GLN A 30 -0.82 -2.84 -0.34
N ASP A 31 -0.81 -3.65 -1.41
CA ASP A 31 -0.83 -5.12 -1.31
C ASP A 31 0.41 -5.65 -0.57
N ARG A 32 1.57 -5.02 -0.79
CA ARG A 32 2.83 -5.38 -0.11
C ARG A 32 2.84 -5.02 1.37
N CYS A 33 2.02 -4.06 1.78
CA CYS A 33 1.87 -3.66 3.18
C CYS A 33 0.90 -4.55 3.97
N ALA A 34 0.28 -5.55 3.34
CA ALA A 34 -0.60 -6.48 4.03
C ALA A 34 0.17 -7.23 5.14
N GLY A 35 -0.31 -7.11 6.39
CA GLY A 35 0.29 -7.77 7.55
C GLY A 35 1.56 -7.11 8.09
N VAL A 36 1.96 -5.95 7.57
CA VAL A 36 3.09 -5.18 8.13
C VAL A 36 2.62 -4.41 9.36
N ALA A 37 3.17 -4.73 10.52
CA ALA A 37 2.96 -3.98 11.76
C ALA A 37 4.04 -2.90 11.90
N CYS A 38 3.61 -1.64 11.99
CA CYS A 38 4.49 -0.49 12.18
C CYS A 38 4.35 0.08 13.60
N PRO A 39 5.42 0.66 14.18
CA PRO A 39 5.34 1.32 15.48
C PRO A 39 4.42 2.54 15.46
N GLU A 40 4.04 3.02 16.64
CA GLU A 40 3.09 4.13 16.80
C GLU A 40 3.54 5.38 16.01
N ASN A 41 2.57 6.10 15.43
CA ASN A 41 2.79 7.28 14.58
C ASN A 41 3.63 7.00 13.32
N SER A 42 3.64 5.77 12.81
CA SER A 42 4.23 5.43 11.52
C SER A 42 3.28 4.57 10.68
N TYR A 43 3.49 4.54 9.37
CA TYR A 43 2.67 3.81 8.41
C TYR A 43 3.53 3.02 7.44
N CYS A 44 3.02 1.87 7.00
CA CYS A 44 3.73 1.06 6.02
C CYS A 44 3.80 1.78 4.67
N LYS A 45 4.97 1.75 4.06
CA LYS A 45 5.22 2.24 2.72
C LYS A 45 6.22 1.33 2.01
N VAL A 46 6.03 1.19 0.71
CA VAL A 46 7.01 0.57 -0.18
C VAL A 46 8.08 1.60 -0.54
N PHE A 47 9.33 1.30 -0.24
CA PHE A 47 10.48 2.13 -0.58
C PHE A 47 11.16 1.59 -1.84
N ASP A 48 11.72 2.48 -2.65
CA ASP A 48 12.49 2.11 -3.84
C ASP A 48 13.98 2.36 -3.58
N PHE A 49 14.73 1.29 -3.34
CA PHE A 49 16.18 1.32 -3.11
C PHE A 49 16.97 0.64 -4.23
N LYS A 50 16.42 0.57 -5.45
CA LYS A 50 17.07 0.00 -6.67
C LYS A 50 17.50 -1.48 -6.61
N LEU A 51 17.30 -2.18 -5.51
CA LEU A 51 17.58 -3.62 -5.37
C LEU A 51 16.29 -4.43 -5.42
N GLU A 52 15.45 -4.20 -4.42
CA GLU A 52 14.07 -4.64 -4.35
C GLU A 52 13.28 -3.44 -3.83
N HIS A 53 11.96 -3.50 -3.90
CA HIS A 53 11.11 -2.47 -3.30
C HIS A 53 10.72 -2.92 -1.88
N PRO A 54 11.58 -2.79 -0.85
CA PRO A 54 11.26 -3.31 0.47
C PRO A 54 10.13 -2.51 1.11
N VAL A 55 9.37 -3.20 1.94
CA VAL A 55 8.39 -2.56 2.81
C VAL A 55 9.07 -2.13 4.10
N GLY A 56 8.77 -0.93 4.54
CA GLY A 56 9.19 -0.39 5.82
C GLY A 56 8.14 0.57 6.36
N CYS A 57 8.43 1.19 7.49
CA CYS A 57 7.55 2.14 8.13
C CYS A 57 8.09 3.57 7.93
N GLN A 58 7.25 4.45 7.40
CA GLN A 58 7.53 5.88 7.31
C GLN A 58 6.89 6.58 8.51
N SER A 59 7.65 7.45 9.17
CA SER A 59 7.12 8.25 10.28
C SER A 59 6.09 9.27 9.78
N ASN A 60 5.01 9.45 10.55
CA ASN A 60 4.06 10.55 10.44
C ASN A 60 4.14 11.51 11.65
N GLY A 61 5.19 11.40 12.48
CA GLY A 61 5.35 12.21 13.68
C GLY A 61 6.50 11.74 14.57
N THR A 62 6.28 11.78 15.89
CA THR A 62 7.24 11.23 16.85
C THR A 62 6.97 9.74 17.01
N VAL A 63 7.92 8.93 16.53
CA VAL A 63 7.97 7.49 16.78
C VAL A 63 8.60 7.21 18.16
N PRO A 64 8.26 6.09 18.81
CA PRO A 64 8.83 5.71 20.09
C PRO A 64 10.35 5.52 20.00
N ALA A 65 11.06 5.78 21.10
CA ALA A 65 12.53 5.73 21.14
C ALA A 65 13.10 4.31 20.98
N ASP A 66 12.28 3.28 21.20
CA ASP A 66 12.62 1.87 20.96
C ASP A 66 12.34 1.40 19.52
N ALA A 67 11.81 2.27 18.64
CA ALA A 67 11.60 1.93 17.25
C ALA A 67 12.95 1.65 16.55
N GLU A 68 13.09 0.45 16.01
CA GLU A 68 14.28 0.05 15.27
C GLU A 68 14.34 0.81 13.93
N THR A 69 15.40 1.58 13.71
CA THR A 69 15.60 2.35 12.48
C THR A 69 16.66 1.71 11.58
N CYS A 70 16.44 1.72 10.27
CA CYS A 70 17.37 1.20 9.29
C CYS A 70 17.54 2.19 8.13
N GLY A 71 18.61 2.98 8.18
CA GLY A 71 18.80 4.08 7.24
C GLY A 71 17.65 5.09 7.31
N SER A 72 16.92 5.26 6.21
CA SER A 72 15.78 6.19 6.11
C SER A 72 14.42 5.55 6.41
N VAL A 73 14.37 4.28 6.79
CA VAL A 73 13.12 3.58 7.14
C VAL A 73 13.10 3.20 8.61
N ILE A 74 11.89 3.07 9.15
CA ILE A 74 11.66 2.41 10.44
C ILE A 74 11.30 0.95 10.15
N CYS A 75 11.90 0.03 10.88
CA CYS A 75 11.64 -1.39 10.70
C CYS A 75 10.26 -1.78 11.25
N PRO A 76 9.54 -2.68 10.55
CA PRO A 76 8.34 -3.28 11.10
C PRO A 76 8.60 -3.93 12.47
N THR A 77 7.58 -3.94 13.32
CA THR A 77 7.68 -4.53 14.66
C THR A 77 8.13 -5.99 14.58
N GLY A 78 9.13 -6.36 15.39
CA GLY A 78 9.68 -7.71 15.44
C GLY A 78 10.69 -8.02 14.33
N THR A 79 11.11 -7.03 13.55
CA THR A 79 12.24 -7.13 12.60
C THR A 79 13.41 -6.29 13.09
N THR A 80 14.61 -6.56 12.56
CA THR A 80 15.83 -5.81 12.89
C THR A 80 16.47 -5.23 11.63
N CYS A 81 17.25 -4.16 11.79
CA CYS A 81 17.97 -3.58 10.66
C CYS A 81 19.02 -4.56 10.13
N CYS A 82 18.86 -4.93 8.87
CA CYS A 82 19.78 -5.81 8.16
C CYS A 82 20.77 -5.02 7.31
N ASN A 83 20.26 -4.10 6.48
CA ASN A 83 21.10 -3.31 5.58
C ASN A 83 20.67 -1.85 5.57
N SER A 84 21.33 -1.05 6.42
CA SER A 84 21.03 0.38 6.62
C SER A 84 21.09 1.21 5.32
N PRO A 85 22.11 1.10 4.45
CA PRO A 85 22.14 1.79 3.15
C PRO A 85 20.89 1.59 2.29
N CYS A 86 20.28 0.41 2.37
CA CYS A 86 19.17 0.00 1.54
C CYS A 86 17.83 -0.06 2.28
N GLY A 87 17.78 0.39 3.54
CA GLY A 87 16.59 0.32 4.38
C GLY A 87 15.97 -1.09 4.48
N VAL A 88 16.80 -2.14 4.49
CA VAL A 88 16.30 -3.53 4.56
C VAL A 88 16.20 -3.99 6.01
N CYS A 89 15.00 -4.37 6.40
CA CYS A 89 14.71 -4.98 7.70
C CYS A 89 14.47 -6.48 7.52
N ALA A 90 15.05 -7.30 8.39
CA ALA A 90 14.96 -8.75 8.33
C ALA A 90 14.30 -9.33 9.58
N LYS A 91 13.56 -10.43 9.42
CA LYS A 91 13.05 -11.19 10.55
C LYS A 91 14.18 -11.95 11.25
N PRO A 92 14.03 -12.25 12.55
CA PRO A 92 14.94 -13.14 13.24
C PRO A 92 15.11 -14.47 12.50
N GLY A 93 16.34 -14.85 12.21
CA GLY A 93 16.68 -16.09 11.50
C GLY A 93 16.70 -16.00 9.97
N GLU A 94 16.34 -14.87 9.37
CA GLU A 94 16.56 -14.65 7.94
C GLU A 94 18.04 -14.34 7.64
N THR A 95 18.51 -14.78 6.48
CA THR A 95 19.87 -14.43 6.04
C THR A 95 19.91 -12.95 5.69
N CYS A 96 20.81 -12.22 6.34
CA CYS A 96 21.02 -10.81 6.08
C CYS A 96 22.24 -10.61 5.17
N LEU A 97 22.02 -9.97 4.02
CA LEU A 97 23.07 -9.61 3.09
C LEU A 97 23.20 -8.09 3.03
N GLN A 98 24.45 -7.61 3.06
CA GLN A 98 24.77 -6.19 3.06
C GLN A 98 25.22 -5.76 1.67
N TRP A 99 24.61 -4.68 1.18
CA TRP A 99 24.79 -4.12 -0.16
C TRP A 99 24.83 -2.60 -0.08
N VAL A 100 25.31 -1.96 -1.15
CA VAL A 100 25.22 -0.50 -1.30
C VAL A 100 24.03 -0.16 -2.21
N CYS A 101 23.18 0.74 -1.70
CA CYS A 101 22.14 1.48 -2.41
C CYS A 101 22.49 2.97 -2.34
#